data_AF-A0A2D4F7N9-F1
#
_entry.id   AF-A0A2D4F7N9-F1
#
_cell.length_a   1.000
_cell.length_b   1.000
_cell.length_c   1.000
_cell.angle_alpha   90.00
_cell.angle_beta   90.00
_cell.angle_gamma   90.00
#
_symmetry.space_group_name_H-M   'P 1'
#
loop_
_entity.id
_entity.type
_entity.pdbx_description
1 polymer ?
#
loop_
_entity_poly.entity_id
_entity_poly.type
_entity_poly.pdbx_seq_one_letter_code
_entity_poly.pdbx_strand_id
1 'polypeptide(L)'
;MTGVGIILAATQLAVEKIQKIAVTIKKTDPIELSGLLEKCASTALSSKLISHQKDFFAKMVVDAVMMLDELLQIKMIGIKKVQGGALEDSQLVAGVAFKKTFSYAGFEMQPKKYESPKIALL
;
A
#
# COMPACT_ATOMS: atom_id res chain seq x y z
N MET A 1 -10.41 -49.66 -2.24
CA MET A 1 -10.26 -48.19 -2.23
C MET A 1 -8.79 -47.88 -2.01
N THR A 2 -8.10 -47.42 -3.05
CA THR A 2 -6.66 -47.16 -3.05
C THR A 2 -6.32 -46.00 -2.10
N GLY A 3 -5.19 -46.07 -1.39
CA GLY A 3 -4.82 -45.12 -0.32
C GLY A 3 -4.81 -43.63 -0.72
N VAL A 4 -4.72 -43.33 -2.01
CA VAL A 4 -4.81 -41.97 -2.56
C VAL A 4 -6.20 -41.34 -2.34
N GLY A 5 -7.29 -42.12 -2.40
CA GLY A 5 -8.64 -41.61 -2.20
C GLY A 5 -8.93 -41.18 -0.75
N ILE A 6 -8.28 -41.82 0.22
CA ILE A 6 -8.43 -41.50 1.64
C ILE A 6 -7.72 -40.18 1.97
N ILE A 7 -6.56 -39.92 1.36
CA ILE A 7 -5.80 -38.67 1.56
C ILE A 7 -6.56 -37.47 0.98
N LEU A 8 -7.21 -37.63 -0.17
CA LEU A 8 -8.07 -36.59 -0.75
C LEU A 8 -9.30 -36.29 0.12
N ALA A 9 -9.97 -37.33 0.62
CA ALA A 9 -11.11 -37.15 1.54
C ALA A 9 -10.70 -36.48 2.86
N ALA A 10 -9.54 -36.86 3.42
CA ALA A 10 -9.01 -36.27 4.65
C ALA A 10 -8.59 -34.80 4.46
N THR A 11 -7.96 -34.46 3.34
CA THR A 11 -7.59 -33.06 3.01
C THR A 11 -8.83 -32.21 2.82
N GLN A 12 -9.89 -32.74 2.19
CA GLN A 12 -11.15 -32.02 2.01
C GLN A 12 -11.87 -31.75 3.35
N LEU A 13 -11.94 -32.74 4.24
CA LEU A 13 -12.47 -32.56 5.60
C LEU A 13 -11.66 -31.53 6.42
N ALA A 14 -10.33 -31.54 6.26
CA ALA A 14 -9.46 -30.56 6.92
C ALA A 14 -9.73 -29.13 6.42
N VAL A 15 -9.87 -28.94 5.10
CA VAL A 15 -10.21 -27.64 4.50
C VAL A 15 -11.57 -27.14 5.00
N GLU A 16 -12.59 -28.00 5.03
CA GLU A 16 -13.91 -27.64 5.57
C GLU A 16 -13.84 -27.22 7.04
N LYS A 17 -13.04 -27.92 7.85
CA LYS A 17 -12.89 -27.57 9.26
C LYS A 17 -12.17 -26.23 9.44
N ILE A 18 -11.16 -25.95 8.62
CA ILE A 18 -10.46 -24.66 8.59
C ILE A 18 -11.45 -23.53 8.22
N GLN A 19 -12.27 -23.73 7.19
CA GLN A 19 -13.28 -22.75 6.79
C GLN A 19 -14.32 -22.49 7.89
N LYS A 20 -14.74 -23.53 8.63
CA LYS A 20 -15.66 -23.39 9.78
C LYS A 20 -15.06 -22.59 10.95
N ILE A 21 -13.74 -22.61 11.11
CA ILE A 21 -13.03 -21.88 12.17
C ILE A 21 -12.64 -20.46 11.72
N ALA A 22 -12.64 -20.19 10.41
CA ALA A 22 -12.21 -18.90 9.85
C ALA A 22 -13.05 -17.75 10.40
N VAL A 23 -12.39 -16.79 11.05
CA VAL A 23 -13.03 -15.60 11.61
C VAL A 23 -13.15 -14.54 10.54
N THR A 24 -14.38 -14.12 10.25
CA THR A 24 -14.63 -13.00 9.32
C THR A 24 -14.63 -11.69 10.08
N ILE A 25 -13.85 -10.73 9.61
CA ILE A 25 -13.76 -9.38 10.18
C ILE A 25 -14.87 -8.53 9.59
N LYS A 26 -15.69 -7.89 10.45
CA LYS A 26 -16.77 -7.00 10.03
C LYS A 26 -16.20 -5.62 9.62
N LYS A 27 -16.70 -5.06 8.53
CA LYS A 27 -16.28 -3.75 7.96
C LYS A 27 -17.16 -2.58 8.41
N THR A 28 -17.86 -2.71 9.53
CA THR A 28 -18.98 -1.81 9.87
C THR A 28 -18.53 -0.39 10.23
N ASP A 29 -17.36 -0.25 10.88
CA ASP A 29 -16.88 1.04 11.37
C ASP A 29 -15.58 1.47 10.67
N PRO A 30 -15.56 2.65 10.02
CA PRO A 30 -14.38 3.10 9.26
C PRO A 30 -13.18 3.40 10.16
N ILE A 31 -13.40 3.84 11.39
CA ILE A 31 -12.31 4.14 12.35
C ILE A 31 -11.65 2.85 12.84
N GLU A 32 -12.45 1.84 13.20
CA GLU A 32 -11.93 0.54 13.60
C GLU A 32 -11.24 -0.17 12.44
N LEU A 33 -11.79 -0.03 11.22
CA LEU A 33 -11.19 -0.57 10.00
C LEU A 33 -9.81 0.05 9.74
N SER A 34 -9.66 1.36 9.81
CA SER A 34 -8.37 2.03 9.64
C SER A 34 -7.34 1.54 10.67
N GLY A 35 -7.71 1.47 11.94
CA GLY A 35 -6.81 0.98 12.99
C GLY A 35 -6.44 -0.50 12.84
N LEU A 36 -7.35 -1.34 12.34
CA LEU A 36 -7.05 -2.72 12.00
C LEU A 36 -6.10 -2.82 10.81
N LEU A 37 -6.33 -2.04 9.76
CA LEU A 37 -5.45 -2.00 8.59
C LEU A 37 -4.05 -1.52 8.95
N GLU A 38 -3.91 -0.55 9.85
CA GLU A 38 -2.62 -0.11 10.36
C GLU A 38 -1.89 -1.23 11.10
N LYS A 39 -2.59 -2.01 11.94
CA LYS A 39 -2.01 -3.19 12.60
C LYS A 39 -1.59 -4.25 11.60
N CYS A 40 -2.39 -4.52 10.57
CA CYS A 40 -2.06 -5.46 9.49
C CYS A 40 -0.82 -5.00 8.72
N ALA A 41 -0.73 -3.71 8.38
CA ALA A 41 0.42 -3.11 7.74
C ALA A 41 1.68 -3.18 8.63
N SER A 42 1.56 -2.82 9.91
CA SER A 42 2.67 -2.91 10.89
C SER A 42 3.17 -4.35 11.05
N THR A 43 2.27 -5.34 11.07
CA THR A 43 2.64 -6.77 11.10
C THR A 43 3.42 -7.16 9.83
N ALA A 44 2.95 -6.71 8.66
CA ALA A 44 3.65 -6.94 7.40
C ALA A 44 5.03 -6.28 7.38
N LEU A 45 5.26 -5.18 8.10
CA LEU A 45 6.55 -4.47 8.14
C LEU A 45 7.51 -4.96 9.24
N SER A 46 6.99 -5.59 10.30
CA SER A 46 7.75 -5.94 11.51
C SER A 46 8.94 -6.87 11.27
N SER A 47 8.94 -7.67 10.20
CA SER A 47 10.02 -8.61 9.88
C SER A 47 11.01 -8.09 8.82
N LYS A 48 11.03 -6.78 8.55
CA LYS A 48 11.85 -6.14 7.49
C LYS A 48 12.78 -5.10 8.08
N LEU A 49 13.73 -4.63 7.28
CA LEU A 49 14.73 -3.61 7.68
C LEU A 49 14.10 -2.30 8.16
N ILE A 50 12.88 -2.00 7.73
CA ILE A 50 12.10 -0.82 8.12
C ILE A 50 11.23 -1.04 9.38
N SER A 51 11.49 -2.10 10.15
CA SER A 51 10.71 -2.43 11.35
C SER A 51 10.78 -1.33 12.41
N HIS A 52 11.87 -0.58 12.49
CA HIS A 52 12.04 0.55 13.41
C HIS A 52 11.08 1.71 13.10
N GLN A 53 10.81 1.97 11.81
CA GLN A 53 9.87 3.00 11.33
C GLN A 53 8.55 2.40 10.86
N LYS A 54 8.18 1.22 11.35
CA LYS A 54 6.99 0.50 10.87
C LYS A 54 5.70 1.30 11.08
N ASP A 55 5.58 2.06 12.18
CA ASP A 55 4.36 2.80 12.50
C ASP A 55 4.16 3.97 11.52
N PHE A 56 5.26 4.63 11.15
CA PHE A 56 5.27 5.69 10.13
C PHE A 56 4.85 5.18 8.75
N PHE A 57 5.47 4.08 8.29
CA PHE A 57 5.14 3.50 6.99
C PHE A 57 3.78 2.78 6.99
N ALA A 58 3.35 2.20 8.11
CA ALA A 58 2.04 1.56 8.23
C ALA A 58 0.92 2.58 8.00
N LYS A 59 1.00 3.73 8.68
CA LYS A 59 0.04 4.82 8.48
C LYS A 59 0.04 5.31 7.03
N MET A 60 1.23 5.53 6.46
CA MET A 60 1.37 5.97 5.06
C MET A 60 0.76 4.99 4.05
N VAL A 61 0.91 3.68 4.27
CA VAL A 61 0.33 2.64 3.40
C VAL A 61 -1.18 2.61 3.52
N VAL A 62 -1.72 2.73 4.74
CA VAL A 62 -3.18 2.77 4.95
C VAL A 62 -3.78 4.01 4.30
N ASP A 63 -3.18 5.18 4.51
CA ASP A 63 -3.61 6.44 3.87
C ASP A 63 -3.57 6.32 2.34
N ALA A 64 -2.50 5.74 1.79
CA ALA A 64 -2.39 5.51 0.36
C ALA A 64 -3.51 4.62 -0.18
N VAL A 65 -3.81 3.51 0.49
CA VAL A 65 -4.86 2.55 0.11
C VAL A 65 -6.27 3.17 0.24
N MET A 66 -6.51 3.96 1.28
CA MET A 66 -7.78 4.64 1.52
C MET A 66 -8.07 5.74 0.49
N MET A 67 -7.05 6.27 -0.20
CA MET A 67 -7.21 7.23 -1.29
C MET A 67 -7.57 6.58 -2.64
N LEU A 68 -7.45 5.26 -2.79
CA LEU A 68 -7.84 4.58 -4.02
C LEU A 68 -9.35 4.35 -4.09
N ASP A 69 -9.83 4.25 -5.33
CA ASP A 69 -11.20 3.87 -5.67
C ASP A 69 -11.47 2.38 -5.40
N GLU A 70 -12.73 1.95 -5.47
CA GLU A 70 -13.22 0.60 -5.07
C GLU A 70 -12.46 -0.57 -5.71
N LEU A 71 -11.89 -0.36 -6.89
CA LEU A 71 -11.12 -1.37 -7.63
C LEU A 71 -9.73 -1.64 -7.04
N LEU A 72 -9.25 -0.81 -6.10
CA LEU A 72 -8.01 -0.97 -5.33
C LEU A 72 -6.82 -1.43 -6.19
N GLN A 73 -6.63 -0.79 -7.35
CA GLN A 73 -5.60 -1.21 -8.29
C GLN A 73 -4.20 -0.83 -7.79
N ILE A 74 -3.40 -1.85 -7.45
CA ILE A 74 -2.00 -1.67 -6.99
C ILE A 74 -1.16 -0.86 -7.98
N LYS A 75 -1.47 -0.91 -9.28
CA LYS A 75 -0.79 -0.13 -10.33
C LYS A 75 -0.92 1.38 -10.17
N MET A 76 -1.90 1.88 -9.41
CA MET A 76 -2.08 3.30 -9.13
C MET A 76 -1.17 3.79 -7.99
N ILE A 77 -0.59 2.89 -7.19
CA ILE A 77 0.36 3.24 -6.14
C ILE A 77 1.78 3.22 -6.70
N GLY A 78 2.35 4.40 -6.94
CA GLY A 78 3.73 4.55 -7.39
C GLY A 78 4.70 4.72 -6.21
N ILE A 79 5.78 3.94 -6.19
CA ILE A 79 6.88 4.13 -5.23
C ILE A 79 8.04 4.82 -5.93
N LYS A 80 8.29 6.09 -5.56
CA LYS A 80 9.42 6.86 -6.08
C LYS A 80 10.59 6.83 -5.11
N LYS A 81 11.67 6.16 -5.49
CA LYS A 81 12.93 6.18 -4.73
C LYS A 81 13.73 7.45 -5.04
N VAL A 82 14.06 8.21 -4.01
CA VAL A 82 14.94 9.39 -4.06
C VAL A 82 16.15 9.08 -3.18
N GLN A 83 17.35 9.38 -3.67
CA GLN A 83 18.59 9.21 -2.90
C GLN A 83 18.88 10.45 -2.07
N GLY A 84 19.37 10.24 -0.85
CA GLY A 84 19.62 11.31 0.14
C GLY A 84 18.48 11.43 1.16
N GLY A 85 18.81 11.93 2.35
CA GLY A 85 17.89 12.05 3.49
C GLY A 85 17.78 10.80 4.37
N ALA A 86 16.90 10.86 5.36
CA ALA A 86 16.51 9.76 6.23
C ALA A 86 15.25 9.05 5.72
N LEU A 87 14.95 7.86 6.23
CA LEU A 87 13.73 7.12 5.89
C LEU A 87 12.45 7.89 6.29
N GLU A 88 12.54 8.65 7.37
CA GLU A 88 11.47 9.48 7.94
C GLU A 88 11.13 10.70 7.07
N ASP A 89 12.00 11.06 6.12
CA ASP A 89 11.74 12.11 5.12
C ASP A 89 10.82 11.62 3.98
N SER A 90 10.43 10.35 3.98
CA SER A 90 9.51 9.80 2.98
C SER A 90 8.11 10.41 3.15
N GLN A 91 7.44 10.74 2.06
CA GLN A 91 6.11 11.33 2.11
C GLN A 91 5.16 10.70 1.09
N LEU A 92 3.88 10.64 1.45
CA LEU A 92 2.80 10.31 0.53
C LEU A 92 2.42 11.55 -0.28
N VAL A 93 2.53 11.47 -1.59
CA VAL A 93 2.07 12.51 -2.51
C VAL A 93 0.71 12.11 -3.05
N ALA A 94 -0.32 12.92 -2.81
CA ALA A 94 -1.66 12.73 -3.37
C ALA A 94 -1.68 13.11 -4.86
N GLY A 95 -1.03 12.30 -5.69
CA GLY A 95 -0.86 12.55 -7.12
C GLY A 95 0.32 11.79 -7.70
N VAL A 96 1.02 12.42 -8.65
CA VAL A 96 2.15 11.81 -9.36
C VAL A 96 3.43 12.61 -9.14
N ALA A 97 4.56 11.91 -8.97
CA ALA A 97 5.87 12.50 -8.77
C ALA A 97 6.88 11.96 -9.80
N PHE A 98 7.48 12.87 -10.58
CA PHE A 98 8.44 12.53 -11.62
C PHE A 98 9.82 13.11 -11.30
N LYS A 99 10.88 12.40 -11.72
CA LYS A 99 12.22 12.97 -11.68
C LYS A 99 12.28 14.08 -12.73
N LYS A 100 12.81 15.24 -12.36
CA LYS A 100 13.04 16.35 -13.29
C LYS A 100 13.81 15.85 -14.52
N THR A 101 13.27 16.12 -15.70
CA THR A 101 13.92 15.83 -16.99
C THR A 101 14.84 16.98 -17.41
N PHE A 102 15.68 16.76 -18.42
CA PHE A 102 16.57 17.79 -18.95
C PHE A 102 15.78 19.05 -19.29
N SER A 103 16.21 20.20 -18.76
CA SER A 103 15.54 21.49 -18.95
C SER A 103 16.51 22.50 -19.55
N TYR A 104 16.03 23.34 -20.47
CA TYR A 104 16.84 24.38 -21.11
C TYR A 104 17.17 25.54 -20.15
N ALA A 105 18.22 26.30 -20.46
CA ALA A 105 18.62 27.50 -19.72
C ALA A 105 17.48 28.53 -19.73
N GLY A 106 16.82 28.71 -18.59
CA GLY A 106 15.60 29.51 -18.43
C GLY A 106 14.55 28.84 -17.54
N PHE A 107 14.61 27.50 -17.39
CA PHE A 107 13.72 26.76 -16.48
C PHE A 107 13.91 27.17 -15.02
N GLU A 108 15.11 27.59 -14.61
CA GLU A 108 15.37 28.04 -13.25
C GLU A 108 14.58 29.30 -12.88
N MET A 109 14.28 30.16 -13.86
CA MET A 109 13.48 31.38 -13.68
C MET A 109 11.96 31.13 -13.70
N GLN A 110 11.51 29.93 -14.11
CA GLN A 110 10.09 29.59 -14.07
C GLN A 110 9.58 29.40 -12.62
N PRO A 111 8.30 29.73 -12.35
CA PRO A 111 7.66 29.47 -11.07
C PRO A 111 7.83 28.00 -10.66
N LYS A 112 8.29 27.76 -9.42
CA LYS A 112 8.45 26.40 -8.87
C LYS A 112 7.16 25.81 -8.33
N LYS A 113 6.19 26.68 -8.05
CA LYS A 113 4.87 26.30 -7.55
C LYS A 113 3.83 27.03 -8.37
N TYR A 114 2.84 26.29 -8.82
CA TYR A 114 1.67 26.82 -9.50
C TYR A 114 0.44 26.48 -8.66
N GLU A 115 -0.51 27.41 -8.57
CA GLU A 115 -1.79 27.17 -7.92
C GLU A 115 -2.82 26.75 -8.97
N SER A 116 -3.46 25.60 -8.76
CA SER A 116 -4.44 25.00 -9.68
C SER A 116 -3.97 24.92 -11.16
N PRO A 117 -2.77 24.37 -11.44
CA PRO A 117 -2.29 24.26 -12.82
C PRO A 117 -3.13 23.26 -13.62
N LYS A 118 -3.44 23.60 -14.87
CA LYS A 118 -3.95 22.63 -15.85
C LYS A 118 -2.77 21.96 -16.54
N ILE A 119 -2.88 20.66 -16.79
CA ILE A 119 -1.84 19.86 -17.44
C ILE A 119 -2.19 19.73 -18.93
N ALA A 120 -1.29 20.15 -19.81
CA ALA A 120 -1.38 19.90 -21.24
C ALA A 120 -0.55 18.65 -21.58
N LEU A 121 -1.20 17.64 -22.17
CA LEU A 121 -0.54 16.47 -22.75
C LEU A 121 -0.45 16.70 -24.26
N LEU A 122 0.77 16.69 -24.79
CA LEU A 122 1.10 16.89 -26.20
C LEU A 122 1.64 15.60 -26.82
#